data_AF-A0A2N2EJQ7-F1
#
_entry.id   AF-A0A2N2EJQ7-F1
#
_cell.length_a   1.000
_cell.length_b   1.000
_cell.length_c   1.000
_cell.angle_alpha   90.00
_cell.angle_beta   90.00
_cell.angle_gamma   90.00
#
_symmetry.space_group_name_H-M   'P 1'
#
loop_
_entity.id
_entity.type
_entity.pdbx_description
1 polymer ?
#
loop_
_entity_poly.entity_id
_entity_poly.type
_entity_poly.pdbx_seq_one_letter_code
_entity_poly.pdbx_strand_id
1 'polypeptide(L)'
;MDYLQSQTSEFVEQIKKSDIYVSFLQSKKNLEMKPSLSAQFDEFRKSCFEIQLGHNYGYYNSYEQLVNLKNANDELLSHSLVKVFMEDELNMTKLIWKIFNQLVEEIEFDVDFLE
;
A
#
# COMPACT_ATOMS: atom_id res chain seq x y z
N MET A 1 -15.51 7.76 26.07
CA MET A 1 -14.39 7.54 25.14
C MET A 1 -13.15 7.42 25.99
N ASP A 2 -12.39 6.35 25.81
CA ASP A 2 -11.08 6.19 26.44
C ASP A 2 -10.15 7.34 25.99
N TYR A 3 -9.29 7.84 26.88
CA TYR A 3 -8.37 8.94 26.57
C TYR A 3 -7.46 8.57 25.39
N LEU A 4 -6.95 7.34 25.38
CA LEU A 4 -6.15 6.83 24.26
C LEU A 4 -6.95 6.83 22.95
N GLN A 5 -8.21 6.41 22.99
CA GLN A 5 -9.08 6.41 21.82
C GLN A 5 -9.30 7.83 21.27
N SER A 6 -9.41 8.84 22.14
CA SER A 6 -9.49 10.24 21.74
C SER A 6 -8.20 10.72 21.07
N GLN A 7 -7.04 10.40 21.64
CA GLN A 7 -5.73 10.78 21.08
C GLN A 7 -5.46 10.10 19.74
N THR A 8 -5.80 8.82 19.60
CA THR A 8 -5.73 8.11 18.32
C THR A 8 -6.61 8.76 17.26
N SER A 9 -7.82 9.18 17.63
CA SER A 9 -8.73 9.87 16.71
C SER A 9 -8.14 11.20 16.24
N GLU A 10 -7.56 11.98 17.15
CA GLU A 10 -6.89 13.24 16.83
C GLU A 10 -5.67 13.03 15.91
N PHE A 11 -4.85 12.03 16.20
CA PHE A 11 -3.71 11.66 15.37
C PHE A 11 -4.12 11.23 13.95
N VAL A 12 -5.18 10.45 13.82
CA VAL A 12 -5.76 10.10 12.51
C VAL A 12 -6.18 11.34 11.73
N GLU A 13 -6.77 12.34 12.38
CA GLU A 13 -7.13 13.60 11.72
C GLU A 13 -5.89 14.40 11.28
N GLN A 14 -4.77 14.31 11.99
CA GLN A 14 -3.50 14.91 11.53
C GLN A 14 -2.94 14.18 10.31
N ILE A 15 -2.99 12.84 10.28
CA ILE A 15 -2.59 12.06 9.09
C ILE A 15 -3.43 12.48 7.89
N LYS A 16 -4.75 12.62 8.06
CA LYS A 16 -5.65 13.01 6.96
C LYS A 16 -5.37 14.41 6.39
N LYS A 17 -4.74 15.28 7.17
CA LYS A 17 -4.33 16.64 6.74
C LYS A 17 -2.94 16.67 6.11
N SER A 18 -2.17 15.58 6.19
CA SER A 18 -0.84 15.51 5.59
C SER A 18 -0.92 15.52 4.07
N ASP A 19 0.08 16.14 3.42
CA ASP A 19 0.19 16.18 1.96
C ASP A 19 0.25 14.77 1.35
N ILE A 20 0.85 13.82 2.06
CA ILE A 20 0.95 12.41 1.64
C ILE A 20 -0.45 11.79 1.54
N TYR A 21 -1.28 11.96 2.57
CA TYR A 21 -2.64 11.42 2.55
C TYR A 21 -3.52 12.10 1.50
N VAL A 22 -3.42 13.43 1.39
CA VAL A 22 -4.20 14.21 0.41
C VAL A 22 -3.85 13.78 -1.01
N SER A 23 -2.55 13.63 -1.32
CA SER A 23 -2.08 13.20 -2.65
C SER A 23 -2.55 11.78 -2.96
N PHE A 24 -2.38 10.84 -2.03
CA PHE A 24 -2.89 9.47 -2.15
C PHE A 24 -4.41 9.42 -2.38
N LEU A 25 -5.19 10.19 -1.63
CA LEU A 25 -6.64 10.21 -1.80
C LEU A 25 -7.03 10.82 -3.16
N GLN A 26 -6.30 11.82 -3.63
CA GLN A 26 -6.55 12.46 -4.92
C GLN A 26 -6.21 11.54 -6.09
N SER A 27 -5.03 10.89 -6.09
CA SER A 27 -4.65 9.96 -7.15
C SER A 27 -5.55 8.72 -7.17
N LYS A 28 -5.99 8.23 -6.01
CA LYS A 28 -7.02 7.18 -5.91
C LYS A 28 -8.30 7.59 -6.62
N LYS A 29 -8.86 8.76 -6.29
CA LYS A 29 -10.09 9.28 -6.93
C LYS A 29 -9.92 9.46 -8.43
N ASN A 30 -8.76 9.95 -8.88
CA ASN A 30 -8.48 10.13 -10.30
C ASN A 30 -8.47 8.79 -11.07
N LEU A 31 -7.94 7.73 -10.45
CA LEU A 31 -7.97 6.38 -11.01
C LEU A 31 -9.40 5.81 -11.04
N GLU A 32 -10.16 5.98 -9.97
CA GLU A 32 -11.56 5.55 -9.85
C GLU A 32 -12.49 6.23 -10.88
N MET A 33 -12.18 7.46 -11.30
CA MET A 33 -12.87 8.15 -12.41
C MET A 33 -12.69 7.46 -13.78
N LYS A 34 -11.83 6.44 -13.88
CA LYS A 34 -11.65 5.58 -15.06
C LYS A 34 -11.96 4.12 -14.69
N PRO A 35 -13.24 3.72 -14.61
CA PRO A 35 -13.64 2.43 -14.04
C PRO A 35 -12.98 1.21 -14.70
N SER A 36 -12.81 1.22 -16.02
CA SER A 36 -12.13 0.13 -16.74
C SER A 36 -10.64 0.02 -16.39
N LEU A 37 -9.96 1.16 -16.23
CA LEU A 37 -8.55 1.20 -15.85
C LEU A 37 -8.37 0.79 -14.38
N SER A 38 -9.24 1.30 -13.49
CA SER A 38 -9.27 0.93 -12.08
C SER A 38 -9.47 -0.57 -11.91
N ALA A 39 -10.43 -1.16 -12.62
CA ALA A 39 -10.69 -2.60 -12.56
C ALA A 39 -9.49 -3.44 -13.03
N GLN A 40 -8.84 -3.05 -14.14
CA GLN A 40 -7.62 -3.73 -14.60
C GLN A 40 -6.49 -3.67 -13.57
N PHE A 41 -6.32 -2.50 -12.95
CA PHE A 41 -5.31 -2.33 -11.91
C PHE A 41 -5.64 -3.10 -10.63
N ASP A 42 -6.91 -3.18 -10.24
CA ASP A 42 -7.34 -3.99 -9.10
C ASP A 42 -7.10 -5.49 -9.34
N GLU A 43 -7.33 -5.99 -10.56
CA GLU A 43 -6.97 -7.37 -10.92
C GLU A 43 -5.47 -7.60 -10.84
N PHE A 44 -4.64 -6.67 -11.34
CA PHE A 44 -3.19 -6.73 -11.17
C PHE A 44 -2.78 -6.81 -9.69
N ARG A 45 -3.40 -6.00 -8.82
CA ARG A 45 -3.13 -6.02 -7.36
C ARG A 45 -3.52 -7.35 -6.72
N LYS A 46 -4.67 -7.92 -7.09
CA LYS A 46 -5.10 -9.24 -6.61
C LYS A 46 -4.11 -10.32 -7.02
N SER A 47 -3.68 -10.33 -8.29
CA SER A 47 -2.67 -11.30 -8.76
C SER A 47 -1.34 -11.16 -8.02
N CYS A 48 -0.89 -9.94 -7.71
CA CYS A 48 0.29 -9.72 -6.87
C CYS A 48 0.13 -10.38 -5.49
N PHE A 49 -1.03 -10.15 -4.86
CA PHE A 49 -1.35 -10.71 -3.54
C PHE A 49 -1.46 -12.23 -3.55
N GLU A 50 -2.09 -12.82 -4.57
CA GLU A 50 -2.21 -14.27 -4.71
C GLU A 50 -0.86 -14.95 -4.90
N ILE A 51 0.03 -14.36 -5.70
CA ILE A 51 1.41 -14.84 -5.84
C ILE A 51 2.06 -14.81 -4.46
N GLN A 52 2.04 -13.67 -3.76
CA GLN A 52 2.64 -13.47 -2.45
C GLN A 52 2.12 -14.43 -1.36
N LEU A 53 0.82 -14.71 -1.35
CA LEU A 53 0.22 -15.68 -0.42
C LEU A 53 0.47 -17.14 -0.82
N GLY A 54 0.59 -17.44 -2.11
CA GLY A 54 0.81 -18.78 -2.64
C GLY A 54 2.18 -19.38 -2.26
N HIS A 55 3.03 -18.65 -1.55
CA HIS A 55 4.40 -19.02 -1.17
C HIS A 55 4.52 -20.08 -0.06
N ASN A 56 3.70 -21.12 -0.10
CA ASN A 56 4.03 -22.39 0.54
C ASN A 56 5.24 -23.09 -0.14
N TYR A 57 5.66 -22.65 -1.34
CA TYR A 57 6.75 -23.23 -2.13
C TYR A 57 7.76 -22.16 -2.63
N GLY A 58 8.65 -21.72 -1.74
CA GLY A 58 9.96 -21.12 -2.08
C GLY A 58 9.99 -19.68 -2.64
N TYR A 59 10.78 -18.83 -1.98
CA TYR A 59 10.96 -17.39 -2.25
C TYR A 59 11.40 -17.03 -3.69
N TYR A 60 12.08 -17.94 -4.39
CA TYR A 60 12.57 -17.67 -5.76
C TYR A 60 11.47 -17.74 -6.82
N ASN A 61 10.55 -18.70 -6.68
CA ASN A 61 9.41 -18.88 -7.58
C ASN A 61 8.43 -17.69 -7.49
N SER A 62 8.33 -17.08 -6.30
CA SER A 62 7.64 -15.81 -6.04
C SER A 62 8.05 -14.70 -6.98
N TYR A 63 9.36 -14.48 -7.00
CA TYR A 63 9.94 -13.28 -7.54
C TYR A 63 9.84 -13.32 -9.07
N GLU A 64 10.13 -14.48 -9.66
CA GLU A 64 9.96 -14.71 -11.09
C GLU A 64 8.50 -14.50 -11.53
N GLN A 65 7.53 -15.02 -10.77
CA GLN A 65 6.11 -14.82 -11.07
C GLN A 65 5.70 -13.35 -10.99
N LEU A 66 6.17 -12.60 -10.00
CA LEU A 66 5.92 -11.15 -9.89
C LEU A 66 6.55 -10.37 -11.05
N VAL A 67 7.78 -10.72 -11.46
CA VAL A 67 8.44 -10.10 -12.62
C VAL A 67 7.66 -10.38 -13.90
N ASN A 68 7.22 -11.63 -14.11
CA ASN A 68 6.42 -12.00 -15.27
C ASN A 68 5.06 -11.27 -15.28
N LEU A 69 4.40 -11.17 -14.11
CA LEU A 69 3.16 -10.42 -13.97
C LEU A 69 3.35 -8.93 -14.27
N LYS A 70 4.43 -8.32 -13.77
CA LYS A 70 4.78 -6.93 -14.08
C LYS A 70 4.98 -6.73 -15.58
N ASN A 71 5.77 -7.59 -16.23
CA ASN A 71 6.04 -7.50 -17.66
C ASN A 71 4.77 -7.69 -18.51
N ALA A 72 3.87 -8.59 -18.12
CA ALA A 72 2.59 -8.81 -18.78
C ALA A 72 1.63 -7.61 -18.66
N ASN A 73 1.86 -6.72 -17.68
CA ASN A 73 1.05 -5.54 -17.42
C ASN A 73 1.81 -4.23 -17.69
N ASP A 74 2.90 -4.24 -18.46
CA ASP A 74 3.77 -3.07 -18.65
C ASP A 74 3.02 -1.84 -19.19
N GLU A 75 2.09 -2.04 -20.13
CA GLU A 75 1.23 -0.95 -20.66
C GLU A 75 0.32 -0.35 -19.58
N LEU A 76 -0.30 -1.20 -18.76
CA LEU A 76 -1.15 -0.79 -17.64
C LEU A 76 -0.33 0.00 -16.60
N LEU A 77 0.84 -0.52 -16.22
CA LEU A 77 1.71 0.09 -15.22
C LEU A 77 2.39 1.37 -15.73
N SER A 78 2.54 1.52 -17.05
CA SER A 78 3.03 2.73 -17.69
C SER A 78 1.97 3.82 -17.82
N HIS A 79 0.69 3.51 -17.58
CA HIS A 79 -0.37 4.51 -17.62
C HIS A 79 -0.15 5.57 -16.52
N SER A 80 -0.19 6.85 -16.88
CA SER A 80 0.16 7.96 -15.98
C SER A 80 -0.65 7.96 -14.67
N LEU A 81 -1.97 7.76 -14.75
CA LEU A 81 -2.83 7.67 -13.55
C LEU A 81 -2.47 6.50 -12.64
N VAL A 82 -2.10 5.35 -13.21
CA VAL A 82 -1.70 4.16 -12.43
C VAL A 82 -0.36 4.42 -11.76
N LYS A 83 0.62 4.95 -12.51
CA LYS A 83 1.93 5.26 -11.98
C LYS A 83 1.87 6.27 -10.82
N VAL A 84 1.13 7.36 -10.98
CA VAL A 84 0.95 8.37 -9.92
C VAL A 84 0.28 7.75 -8.69
N PHE A 85 -0.78 6.96 -8.88
CA PHE A 85 -1.42 6.27 -7.77
C PHE A 85 -0.46 5.31 -7.05
N MET A 86 0.33 4.51 -7.78
CA MET A 86 1.30 3.59 -7.19
C MET A 86 2.39 4.32 -6.40
N GLU A 87 2.88 5.45 -6.91
CA GLU A 87 3.87 6.28 -6.22
C GLU A 87 3.29 6.85 -4.91
N ASP A 88 2.07 7.40 -4.95
CA ASP A 88 1.41 7.92 -3.75
C ASP A 88 1.04 6.81 -2.75
N GLU A 89 0.60 5.65 -3.23
CA GLU A 89 0.30 4.49 -2.38
C GLU A 89 1.56 4.01 -1.66
N LEU A 90 2.70 3.92 -2.37
CA LEU A 90 3.99 3.58 -1.75
C LEU A 90 4.40 4.59 -0.67
N ASN A 91 4.22 5.89 -0.93
CA ASN A 91 4.53 6.94 0.05
C ASN A 91 3.62 6.85 1.29
N MET A 92 2.34 6.57 1.10
CA MET A 92 1.39 6.34 2.19
C MET A 92 1.78 5.11 3.01
N THR A 93 2.12 3.99 2.37
CA THR A 93 2.60 2.78 3.05
C THR A 93 3.85 3.06 3.87
N LYS A 94 4.84 3.79 3.33
CA LYS A 94 6.05 4.18 4.07
C LYS A 94 5.75 5.05 5.29
N LEU A 95 4.82 5.99 5.18
CA LEU A 95 4.39 6.82 6.30
C LEU A 95 3.77 5.97 7.42
N ILE A 96 2.84 5.07 7.08
CA ILE A 96 2.19 4.20 8.05
C ILE A 96 3.19 3.23 8.69
N TRP A 97 4.10 2.65 7.90
CA TRP A 97 5.15 1.78 8.40
C TRP A 97 6.06 2.48 9.40
N LYS A 98 6.47 3.73 9.11
CA LYS A 98 7.28 4.54 10.03
C LYS A 98 6.54 4.82 11.35
N ILE A 99 5.26 5.15 11.28
CA ILE A 99 4.42 5.37 12.47
C ILE A 99 4.31 4.08 13.29
N PHE A 100 4.06 2.95 12.63
CA PHE A 100 3.97 1.64 13.28
C PHE A 100 5.28 1.28 13.99
N ASN A 101 6.42 1.37 13.30
CA ASN A 101 7.73 1.07 13.90
C ASN A 101 8.02 1.99 15.09
N GLN A 102 7.74 3.29 14.98
CA GLN A 102 7.90 4.20 16.11
C GLN A 102 7.02 3.81 17.30
N LEU A 103 5.77 3.40 17.06
CA LEU A 103 4.89 2.95 18.15
C LEU A 103 5.45 1.70 18.82
N VAL A 104 5.91 0.73 18.03
CA VAL A 104 6.41 -0.56 18.51
C VAL A 104 7.77 -0.44 19.20
N GLU A 105 8.66 0.46 18.76
CA GLU A 105 9.93 0.73 19.43
C GLU A 105 9.74 1.40 20.81
N GLU A 106 8.69 2.22 20.96
CA GLU A 106 8.44 3.02 22.17
C GLU A 106 7.58 2.29 23.23
N ILE A 107 6.87 1.23 22.82
CA ILE A 107 6.14 0.36 23.74
C ILE A 107 6.86 -0.99 23.79
N GLU A 108 6.88 -1.69 24.91
CA GLU A 108 7.54 -3.00 25.02
C GLU A 108 6.77 -4.11 24.28
N PHE A 109 6.44 -3.90 23.01
CA PHE A 109 5.70 -4.81 22.15
C PHE A 109 6.69 -5.50 21.21
N ASP A 110 6.98 -6.77 21.50
CA ASP A 110 7.91 -7.57 20.70
C ASP A 110 7.28 -7.91 19.34
N VAL A 111 7.90 -7.39 18.27
CA VAL A 111 7.65 -7.80 16.88
C VAL A 111 8.91 -8.30 16.19
N ASP A 112 10.03 -8.42 16.91
CA ASP A 112 11.35 -8.73 16.35
C ASP A 112 11.38 -10.12 15.70
N PHE A 113 10.47 -11.01 16.10
CA PHE A 113 10.29 -12.33 15.49
C PHE A 113 9.70 -12.29 14.06
N LEU A 114 9.24 -11.14 13.58
CA LEU A 114 8.74 -10.94 12.21
C LEU A 114 9.83 -10.51 11.21
N GLU A 115 11.01 -10.09 11.69
CA GLU A 115 12.17 -9.73 10.87
C GLU A 115 13.02 -10.96 10.49
#